data_AF-A0A397I0V4-F1
#
_entry.id   AF-A0A397I0V4-F1
#
_cell.length_a   1.000
_cell.length_b   1.000
_cell.length_c   1.000
_cell.angle_alpha   90.00
_cell.angle_beta   90.00
_cell.angle_gamma   90.00
#
_symmetry.space_group_name_H-M   'P 1'
#
loop_
_entity.id
_entity.type
_entity.pdbx_description
1 polymer ?
#
loop_
_entity_poly.entity_id
_entity_poly.type
_entity_poly.pdbx_seq_one_letter_code
_entity_poly.pdbx_strand_id
1 'polypeptide(L)'
;MKIKTQVLVFFFVLEEELKGLMNMLIFVGMGLFLVPTLLLVGITTVVIGAPVAETIEIIKAVEIRNMGSGNLTLNRRFFEGIPGLPQCPDPTHPDLVSSRCLDAKTIEATCAVLRNPDDRTVSVTNCPEKHTCMDFRSRSAVNAFATFAICMDDEQIKKFEDRDKDGVVCKSFQYTIKSSSGTLSVVVYDYKQRPFQVQGIRISMNNQYRSMSNTYNYSTIIDGNDVKKVEVCLDYGSKTPFIGMFSLLDGTYG
;
A
#
# COMPACT_ATOMS: atom_id res chain seq x y z
N MET A 1 10.50 -15.08 -26.35
CA MET A 1 9.80 -15.35 -25.08
C MET A 1 8.66 -16.32 -25.39
N LYS A 2 8.86 -17.61 -25.06
CA LYS A 2 8.05 -18.78 -25.47
C LYS A 2 7.11 -19.17 -24.33
N ILE A 3 5.82 -18.83 -24.41
CA ILE A 3 4.76 -19.48 -23.64
C ILE A 3 3.47 -19.43 -24.48
N LYS A 4 3.31 -20.35 -25.43
CA LYS A 4 1.99 -20.59 -26.07
C LYS A 4 1.79 -21.96 -26.72
N THR A 5 2.71 -22.92 -26.56
CA THR A 5 2.68 -24.17 -27.33
C THR A 5 2.43 -25.43 -26.50
N GLN A 6 2.36 -25.38 -25.16
CA GLN A 6 2.20 -26.59 -24.34
C GLN A 6 0.75 -26.94 -23.96
N VAL A 7 -0.23 -26.06 -24.16
CA VAL A 7 -1.63 -26.34 -23.77
C VAL A 7 -2.36 -27.18 -24.82
N LEU A 8 -1.93 -27.15 -26.09
CA LEU A 8 -2.62 -27.87 -27.16
C LEU A 8 -2.25 -29.37 -27.24
N VAL A 9 -1.08 -29.77 -26.73
CA VAL A 9 -0.62 -31.17 -26.78
C VAL A 9 -1.37 -32.04 -25.77
N PHE A 10 -1.77 -31.48 -24.62
CA PHE A 10 -2.49 -32.23 -23.60
C PHE A 10 -3.94 -32.57 -23.99
N PHE A 11 -4.58 -31.79 -24.86
CA PHE A 11 -5.95 -32.10 -25.32
C PHE A 11 -5.98 -33.22 -26.36
N PHE A 12 -4.93 -33.39 -27.18
CA PHE A 12 -4.91 -34.43 -28.21
C PHE A 12 -4.60 -35.83 -27.66
N VAL A 13 -3.83 -35.95 -26.58
CA VAL A 13 -3.47 -37.27 -26.01
C VAL A 13 -4.65 -37.94 -25.29
N LEU A 14 -5.64 -37.17 -24.83
CA LEU A 14 -6.81 -37.70 -24.13
C LEU A 14 -7.93 -38.24 -25.06
N GLU A 15 -7.94 -37.87 -26.35
CA GLU A 15 -9.01 -38.28 -27.26
C GLU A 15 -8.73 -39.61 -27.99
N GLU A 16 -7.45 -39.99 -28.17
CA GLU A 16 -7.09 -41.29 -28.78
C GLU A 16 -7.21 -42.48 -27.81
N GLU A 17 -6.90 -42.30 -26.53
CA GLU A 17 -7.00 -43.37 -25.51
C GLU A 17 -8.47 -43.79 -25.25
N LEU A 18 -9.43 -42.87 -25.37
CA LEU A 18 -10.86 -43.21 -25.21
C LEU A 18 -11.45 -43.97 -26.40
N LYS A 19 -10.88 -43.88 -27.60
CA LYS A 19 -11.33 -44.65 -28.77
C LYS A 19 -10.79 -46.09 -28.78
N GLY A 20 -9.65 -46.34 -28.13
CA GLY A 20 -9.08 -47.70 -28.00
C GLY A 20 -9.89 -48.62 -27.07
N LEU A 21 -10.50 -48.07 -26.02
CA LEU A 21 -11.24 -48.85 -25.01
C LEU A 21 -12.67 -49.22 -25.41
N MET A 22 -13.26 -48.58 -26.42
CA MET A 22 -14.67 -48.79 -26.78
C MET A 22 -14.90 -49.86 -27.86
N ASN A 23 -13.83 -50.39 -28.48
CA ASN A 23 -13.90 -51.43 -29.53
C ASN A 23 -13.53 -52.85 -29.06
N MET A 24 -13.27 -53.06 -27.77
CA MET A 24 -12.90 -54.37 -27.22
C MET A 24 -14.02 -54.95 -26.34
N LEU A 25 -15.28 -54.82 -26.75
CA LEU A 25 -16.42 -55.38 -26.00
C LEU A 25 -17.61 -55.77 -26.87
N ILE A 26 -17.35 -56.33 -28.06
CA ILE A 26 -18.37 -57.07 -28.82
C ILE A 26 -17.68 -58.24 -29.50
N PHE A 27 -17.43 -59.34 -28.80
CA PHE A 27 -17.39 -60.68 -29.42
C PHE A 27 -17.35 -61.76 -28.32
N VAL A 28 -18.17 -62.80 -28.51
CA VAL A 28 -18.23 -64.09 -27.79
C VAL A 28 -19.17 -64.19 -26.57
N GLY A 29 -20.40 -64.64 -26.84
CA GLY A 29 -20.85 -66.00 -26.54
C GLY A 29 -21.03 -66.44 -25.07
N MET A 30 -22.29 -66.74 -24.72
CA MET A 30 -22.80 -67.63 -23.67
C MET A 30 -21.79 -68.30 -22.71
N GLY A 31 -21.90 -67.98 -21.42
CA GLY A 31 -21.36 -68.82 -20.34
C GLY A 31 -21.40 -68.12 -18.99
N LEU A 32 -22.20 -68.63 -18.05
CA LEU A 32 -22.08 -68.32 -16.62
C LEU A 32 -20.60 -68.47 -16.20
N PHE A 33 -19.97 -67.45 -15.61
CA PHE A 33 -19.02 -67.64 -14.52
C PHE A 33 -18.87 -66.33 -13.71
N LEU A 34 -19.07 -66.48 -12.41
CA LEU A 34 -18.93 -65.49 -11.36
C LEU A 34 -17.45 -65.06 -11.19
N VAL A 35 -17.26 -63.74 -11.07
CA VAL A 35 -16.13 -63.02 -10.44
C VAL A 35 -14.77 -63.06 -11.16
N PRO A 36 -14.31 -61.89 -11.63
CA PRO A 36 -12.90 -61.55 -11.55
C PRO A 36 -12.69 -60.27 -10.73
N THR A 37 -11.96 -60.42 -9.63
CA THR A 37 -10.96 -59.46 -9.13
C THR A 37 -11.27 -57.98 -9.30
N LEU A 38 -11.72 -57.36 -8.20
CA LEU A 38 -11.66 -55.93 -7.95
C LEU A 38 -10.27 -55.40 -8.32
N LEU A 39 -10.17 -54.78 -9.50
CA LEU A 39 -9.06 -53.93 -9.88
C LEU A 39 -9.28 -52.61 -9.14
N LEU A 40 -8.62 -52.48 -7.97
CA LEU A 40 -8.44 -51.20 -7.29
C LEU A 40 -7.68 -50.26 -8.23
N VAL A 41 -8.41 -49.53 -9.08
CA VAL A 41 -7.87 -48.37 -9.75
C VAL A 41 -7.89 -47.25 -8.70
N GLY A 42 -6.78 -47.10 -8.00
CA GLY A 42 -6.51 -45.96 -7.14
C GLY A 42 -6.59 -44.70 -7.98
N ILE A 43 -7.67 -43.95 -7.81
CA ILE A 43 -7.81 -42.61 -8.39
C ILE A 43 -6.82 -41.72 -7.64
N THR A 44 -5.60 -41.61 -8.17
CA THR A 44 -4.67 -40.55 -7.79
C THR A 44 -5.27 -39.25 -8.28
N THR A 45 -6.08 -38.62 -7.44
CA THR A 45 -6.50 -37.24 -7.64
C THR A 45 -5.24 -36.37 -7.54
N VAL A 46 -4.68 -36.00 -8.70
CA VAL A 46 -3.65 -34.97 -8.76
C VAL A 46 -4.36 -33.68 -8.36
N VAL A 47 -4.22 -33.29 -7.09
CA VAL A 47 -4.57 -31.96 -6.60
C VAL A 47 -3.62 -30.99 -7.28
N ILE A 48 -3.92 -30.63 -8.52
CA ILE A 48 -3.35 -29.46 -9.17
C ILE A 48 -4.00 -28.29 -8.43
N GLY A 49 -3.41 -27.91 -7.31
CA GLY A 49 -3.75 -26.67 -6.62
C GLY A 49 -3.68 -25.56 -7.65
N ALA A 50 -4.84 -25.00 -8.00
CA ALA A 50 -4.87 -23.78 -8.76
C ALA A 50 -3.98 -22.78 -8.03
N PRO A 51 -2.96 -22.17 -8.67
CA PRO A 51 -2.16 -21.16 -8.01
C PRO A 51 -3.14 -20.09 -7.56
N VAL A 52 -3.25 -19.89 -6.24
CA VAL A 52 -4.02 -18.81 -5.67
C VAL A 52 -3.38 -17.53 -6.20
N ALA A 53 -4.00 -16.95 -7.23
CA ALA A 53 -3.55 -15.70 -7.80
C ALA A 53 -3.76 -14.64 -6.73
N GLU A 54 -2.66 -14.21 -6.10
CA GLU A 54 -2.66 -13.09 -5.19
C GLU A 54 -3.32 -11.89 -5.90
N THR A 55 -4.46 -11.44 -5.36
CA THR A 55 -5.17 -10.29 -5.92
C THR A 55 -4.42 -9.05 -5.46
N ILE A 56 -3.55 -8.50 -6.32
CA ILE A 56 -2.74 -7.34 -5.97
C ILE A 56 -3.58 -6.08 -6.14
N GLU A 57 -3.78 -5.36 -5.04
CA GLU A 57 -4.50 -4.08 -5.05
C GLU A 57 -3.68 -2.99 -5.74
N ILE A 58 -4.33 -2.12 -6.50
CA ILE A 58 -3.70 -0.99 -7.18
C ILE A 58 -3.95 0.28 -6.37
N ILE A 59 -2.90 1.06 -6.16
CA ILE A 59 -2.94 2.38 -5.53
C ILE A 59 -2.53 3.43 -6.54
N LYS A 60 -3.35 4.48 -6.66
CA LYS A 60 -3.06 5.64 -7.49
C LYS A 60 -2.30 6.68 -6.67
N ALA A 61 -1.17 7.13 -7.20
CA ALA A 61 -0.47 8.28 -6.63
C ALA A 61 -1.34 9.54 -6.80
N VAL A 62 -1.45 10.33 -5.73
CA VAL A 62 -2.21 11.58 -5.73
C VAL A 62 -1.31 12.69 -6.25
N GLU A 63 -1.75 13.33 -7.32
CA GLU A 63 -1.09 14.50 -7.90
C GLU A 63 -1.65 15.76 -7.24
N ILE A 64 -0.80 16.48 -6.49
CA ILE A 64 -1.18 17.77 -5.92
C ILE A 64 -0.76 18.85 -6.92
N ARG A 65 -1.75 19.62 -7.41
CA ARG A 65 -1.50 20.72 -8.35
C ARG A 65 -0.45 21.68 -7.76
N ASN A 66 0.55 22.04 -8.56
CA ASN A 66 1.75 22.81 -8.20
C ASN A 66 2.87 22.04 -7.47
N MET A 67 2.78 20.71 -7.28
CA MET A 67 3.94 19.89 -6.88
C MET A 67 4.85 19.47 -8.05
N GLY A 68 4.68 20.08 -9.22
CA GLY A 68 5.45 19.78 -10.43
C GLY A 68 6.90 20.29 -10.36
N SER A 69 7.85 19.35 -10.48
CA SER A 69 9.25 19.51 -10.95
C SER A 69 10.02 20.79 -10.58
N GLY A 70 9.87 21.33 -9.37
CA GLY A 70 10.62 22.50 -8.94
C GLY A 70 10.50 22.71 -7.43
N ASN A 71 11.60 23.13 -6.80
CA ASN A 71 11.73 23.36 -5.36
C ASN A 71 10.46 23.97 -4.75
N LEU A 72 9.71 23.16 -4.01
CA LEU A 72 8.63 23.65 -3.17
C LEU A 72 9.26 24.21 -1.91
N THR A 73 9.76 25.43 -1.99
CA THR A 73 9.97 26.21 -0.77
C THR A 73 8.62 26.39 -0.07
N LEU A 74 8.54 26.02 1.21
CA LEU A 74 7.44 26.26 2.16
C LEU A 74 6.88 27.70 2.15
N ASN A 75 7.58 28.62 1.50
CA ASN A 75 7.32 30.05 1.46
C ASN A 75 6.24 30.53 0.48
N ARG A 76 5.53 29.66 -0.23
CA ARG A 76 4.42 30.10 -1.10
C ARG A 76 3.10 29.69 -0.52
N ARG A 77 2.58 30.57 0.36
CA ARG A 77 1.16 30.95 0.49
C ARG A 77 0.25 29.94 -0.21
N PHE A 78 0.08 28.77 0.39
CA PHE A 78 -1.05 27.94 0.04
C PHE A 78 -2.25 28.83 0.37
N PHE A 79 -2.98 29.23 -0.66
CA PHE A 79 -4.04 30.23 -0.57
C PHE A 79 -4.81 30.02 0.73
N GLU A 80 -4.91 31.07 1.56
CA GLU A 80 -5.73 31.03 2.78
C GLU A 80 -7.07 30.38 2.43
N GLY A 81 -7.46 29.37 3.22
CA GLY A 81 -8.74 28.70 3.01
C GLY A 81 -8.76 27.53 2.01
N ILE A 82 -7.62 27.01 1.55
CA ILE A 82 -7.61 25.64 0.97
C ILE A 82 -7.71 24.64 2.13
N PRO A 83 -8.84 23.95 2.28
CA PRO A 83 -9.00 22.98 3.35
C PRO A 83 -8.08 21.79 3.07
N GLY A 84 -7.33 21.35 4.08
CA GLY A 84 -6.47 20.18 3.97
C GLY A 84 -4.98 20.43 3.74
N LEU A 85 -4.54 21.68 3.87
CA LEU A 85 -3.13 22.04 3.89
C LEU A 85 -2.74 22.69 5.23
N PRO A 86 -1.48 22.58 5.66
CA PRO A 86 -0.97 23.26 6.84
C PRO A 86 -0.98 24.78 6.62
N GLN A 87 -1.50 25.53 7.58
CA GLN A 87 -1.64 26.99 7.47
C GLN A 87 -1.01 27.71 8.67
N CYS A 88 -0.40 28.87 8.39
CA CYS A 88 0.10 29.83 9.36
C CYS A 88 -0.74 31.12 9.27
N PRO A 89 -1.92 31.16 9.91
CA PRO A 89 -2.86 32.28 9.78
C PRO A 89 -2.42 33.53 10.55
N ASP A 90 -1.50 33.38 11.51
CA ASP A 90 -0.97 34.50 12.28
C ASP A 90 -0.01 35.32 11.40
N PRO A 91 -0.33 36.59 11.11
CA PRO A 91 0.51 37.45 10.28
C PRO A 91 1.89 37.73 10.92
N THR A 92 2.05 37.52 12.23
CA THR A 92 3.33 37.68 12.93
C THR A 92 4.26 36.48 12.73
N HIS A 93 3.71 35.29 12.45
CA HIS A 93 4.44 34.05 12.18
C HIS A 93 4.03 33.45 10.82
N PRO A 94 4.31 34.12 9.70
CA PRO A 94 3.76 33.72 8.41
C PRO A 94 4.50 32.56 7.73
N ASP A 95 5.68 32.16 8.23
CA ASP A 95 6.53 31.17 7.57
C ASP A 95 6.27 29.76 8.11
N LEU A 96 5.86 28.83 7.25
CA LEU A 96 5.65 27.43 7.64
C LEU A 96 6.99 26.71 7.73
N VAL A 97 7.35 26.22 8.91
CA VAL A 97 8.61 25.48 9.15
C VAL A 97 8.41 23.99 8.93
N SER A 98 7.35 23.44 9.50
CA SER A 98 7.02 22.01 9.42
C SER A 98 5.55 21.78 9.76
N SER A 99 5.02 20.62 9.40
CA SER A 99 3.72 20.19 9.91
C SER A 99 3.68 18.69 10.16
N ARG A 100 2.74 18.29 11.03
CA ARG A 100 2.50 16.90 11.39
C ARG A 100 1.02 16.65 11.68
N CYS A 101 0.60 15.40 11.61
CA CYS A 101 -0.70 14.97 12.07
C CYS A 101 -0.71 14.85 13.59
N LEU A 102 -1.58 15.63 14.24
CA LEU A 102 -1.84 15.51 15.67
C LEU A 102 -2.77 14.32 15.94
N ASP A 103 -3.77 14.16 15.07
CA ASP A 103 -4.68 13.02 14.99
C ASP A 103 -5.15 12.86 13.52
N ALA A 104 -6.02 11.89 13.26
CA ALA A 104 -6.46 11.62 11.89
C ALA A 104 -7.25 12.76 11.24
N LYS A 105 -7.74 13.75 12.01
CA LYS A 105 -8.54 14.87 11.52
C LYS A 105 -7.91 16.24 11.77
N THR A 106 -6.69 16.29 12.28
CA THR A 106 -6.08 17.56 12.66
C THR A 106 -4.60 17.61 12.31
N ILE A 107 -4.22 18.68 11.60
CA ILE A 107 -2.84 19.05 11.29
C ILE A 107 -2.37 20.07 12.35
N GLU A 108 -1.17 19.85 12.88
CA GLU A 108 -0.41 20.85 13.61
C GLU A 108 0.71 21.38 12.72
N ALA A 109 0.70 22.69 12.47
CA ALA A 109 1.72 23.43 11.75
C ALA A 109 2.62 24.19 12.74
N THR A 110 3.92 24.09 12.56
CA THR A 110 4.91 24.95 13.23
C THR A 110 5.22 26.12 12.32
N CYS A 111 4.93 27.31 12.80
CA CYS A 111 5.08 28.57 12.08
C CYS A 111 6.16 29.42 12.74
N ALA A 112 6.90 30.20 11.96
CA ALA A 112 7.96 31.05 12.47
C ALA A 112 7.91 32.47 11.89
N VAL A 113 8.63 33.37 12.54
CA VAL A 113 8.87 34.72 12.03
C VAL A 113 9.89 34.67 10.89
N LEU A 114 9.58 35.32 9.76
CA LEU A 114 10.42 35.35 8.53
C LEU A 114 11.92 35.66 8.75
N ARG A 115 12.25 36.40 9.81
CA ARG A 115 13.62 36.83 10.12
C ARG A 115 14.17 36.27 11.43
N ASN A 116 13.38 35.45 12.12
CA ASN A 116 13.78 34.81 13.36
C ASN A 116 13.14 33.40 13.44
N PRO A 117 13.78 32.37 12.83
CA PRO A 117 13.23 31.02 12.77
C PRO A 117 13.16 30.32 14.14
N ASP A 118 13.75 30.90 15.17
CA ASP A 118 13.69 30.41 16.55
C ASP A 118 12.44 30.90 17.28
N ASP A 119 11.83 32.00 16.82
CA ASP A 119 10.55 32.48 17.30
C ASP A 119 9.42 31.73 16.57
N ARG A 120 8.83 30.77 17.28
CA ARG A 120 7.91 29.78 16.73
C ARG A 120 6.59 29.78 17.47
N THR A 121 5.52 29.60 16.70
CA THR A 121 4.18 29.32 17.20
C THR A 121 3.60 28.08 16.55
N VAL A 122 2.56 27.52 17.16
CA VAL A 122 1.80 26.40 16.60
C VAL A 122 0.45 26.87 16.10
N SER A 123 0.04 26.33 14.97
CA SER A 123 -1.27 26.54 14.37
C SER A 123 -1.92 25.18 14.14
N VAL A 124 -3.20 25.08 14.47
CA VAL A 124 -3.96 23.82 14.36
C VAL A 124 -5.04 23.99 13.30
N THR A 125 -5.02 23.12 12.30
CA THR A 125 -5.98 23.13 11.19
C THR A 125 -6.73 21.80 11.15
N ASN A 126 -8.06 21.86 11.13
CA ASN A 126 -8.87 20.66 10.99
C ASN A 126 -8.95 20.24 9.51
N CYS A 127 -8.88 18.93 9.29
CA CYS A 127 -9.18 18.31 8.02
C CYS A 127 -10.68 18.42 7.72
N PRO A 128 -11.06 18.61 6.45
CA PRO A 128 -12.45 18.53 6.04
C PRO A 128 -13.08 17.19 6.34
N GLU A 129 -14.41 17.15 6.30
CA GLU A 129 -15.13 15.88 6.28
C GLU A 129 -14.62 15.00 5.12
N LYS A 130 -14.58 13.68 5.35
CA LYS A 130 -14.05 12.66 4.42
C LYS A 130 -12.57 12.81 4.06
N HIS A 131 -11.82 13.63 4.78
CA HIS A 131 -10.37 13.71 4.61
C HIS A 131 -9.66 13.26 5.88
N THR A 132 -8.52 12.61 5.73
CA THR A 132 -7.69 12.15 6.84
C THR A 132 -6.28 12.70 6.71
N CYS A 133 -5.72 13.11 7.84
CA CYS A 133 -4.36 13.62 7.94
C CYS A 133 -3.34 12.51 7.68
N MET A 134 -2.41 12.78 6.76
CA MET A 134 -1.31 11.91 6.41
C MET A 134 0.03 12.66 6.49
N ASP A 135 1.04 12.04 7.10
CA ASP A 135 2.37 12.60 7.31
C ASP A 135 3.36 12.16 6.21
N PHE A 136 4.02 13.12 5.59
CA PHE A 136 4.97 12.88 4.51
C PHE A 136 6.34 13.45 4.83
N ARG A 137 7.36 12.79 4.28
CA ARG A 137 8.74 13.23 4.39
C ARG A 137 9.06 14.23 3.28
N SER A 138 9.74 15.30 3.64
CA SER A 138 10.36 16.23 2.72
C SER A 138 11.71 15.71 2.21
N ARG A 139 12.08 16.14 1.00
CA ARG A 139 13.37 15.95 0.34
C ARG A 139 14.49 16.81 0.92
N SER A 140 14.19 17.79 1.78
CA SER A 140 15.17 18.75 2.30
C SER A 140 16.43 18.07 2.85
N ALA A 141 17.59 18.52 2.38
CA ALA A 141 18.91 17.99 2.73
C ALA A 141 19.35 18.35 4.16
N VAL A 142 18.67 19.30 4.81
CA VAL A 142 19.10 19.85 6.10
C VAL A 142 18.62 19.00 7.27
N ASN A 143 17.42 18.39 7.17
CA ASN A 143 16.89 17.51 8.20
C ASN A 143 16.17 16.32 7.57
N ALA A 144 16.72 15.12 7.80
CA ALA A 144 16.12 13.85 7.36
C ALA A 144 14.72 13.56 7.96
N PHE A 145 14.27 14.41 8.89
CA PHE A 145 13.00 14.35 9.60
C PHE A 145 12.08 15.54 9.29
N ALA A 146 12.40 16.36 8.28
CA ALA A 146 11.47 17.40 7.85
C ALA A 146 10.18 16.72 7.35
N THR A 147 9.11 16.83 8.14
CA THR A 147 7.80 16.30 7.82
C THR A 147 6.86 17.42 7.39
N PHE A 148 5.94 17.07 6.51
CA PHE A 148 4.77 17.88 6.23
C PHE A 148 3.54 16.97 6.26
N ALA A 149 2.47 17.47 6.85
CA ALA A 149 1.17 16.82 6.87
C ALA A 149 0.24 17.46 5.84
N ILE A 150 -0.63 16.65 5.26
CA ILE A 150 -1.75 17.09 4.41
C ILE A 150 -2.99 16.27 4.75
N CYS A 151 -4.17 16.83 4.50
CA CYS A 151 -5.41 16.07 4.56
C CYS A 151 -5.68 15.48 3.18
N MET A 152 -5.75 14.17 3.09
CA MET A 152 -6.05 13.45 1.86
C MET A 152 -7.47 12.93 1.90
N ASP A 153 -8.11 12.89 0.74
CA ASP A 153 -9.42 12.28 0.60
C ASP A 153 -9.36 10.80 1.03
N ASP A 154 -10.31 10.38 1.86
CA ASP A 154 -10.39 9.01 2.39
C ASP A 154 -10.44 7.95 1.28
N GLU A 155 -10.93 8.29 0.07
CA GLU A 155 -10.94 7.40 -1.10
C GLU A 155 -9.54 7.15 -1.69
N GLN A 156 -8.61 8.08 -1.46
CA GLN A 156 -7.22 8.00 -1.93
C GLN A 156 -6.32 7.25 -0.93
N ILE A 157 -6.79 7.04 0.29
CA ILE A 157 -6.07 6.33 1.35
C ILE A 157 -6.45 4.86 1.31
N LYS A 158 -5.45 3.98 1.32
CA LYS A 158 -5.68 2.54 1.56
C LYS A 158 -5.59 2.24 3.04
N LYS A 159 -6.60 1.54 3.55
CA LYS A 159 -6.68 1.13 4.94
C LYS A 159 -6.30 -0.34 5.10
N PHE A 160 -5.65 -0.63 6.21
CA PHE A 160 -5.25 -1.96 6.66
C PHE A 160 -5.88 -2.12 8.02
N GLU A 161 -6.88 -2.98 8.06
CA GLU A 161 -7.48 -3.43 9.30
C GLU A 161 -7.35 -4.95 9.28
N ASP A 162 -6.58 -5.50 10.20
CA ASP A 162 -6.62 -6.93 10.49
C ASP A 162 -6.89 -7.06 11.98
N ARG A 163 -8.16 -7.37 12.30
CA ARG A 163 -8.67 -7.38 13.69
C ARG A 163 -8.33 -8.67 14.42
N ASP A 164 -7.91 -9.71 13.69
CA ASP A 164 -7.93 -11.09 14.17
C ASP A 164 -6.54 -11.74 14.24
N LYS A 165 -5.48 -10.99 13.96
CA LYS A 165 -4.10 -11.51 14.01
C LYS A 165 -3.28 -10.85 15.11
N ASP A 166 -2.38 -11.64 15.69
CA ASP A 166 -1.25 -11.13 16.47
C ASP A 166 -0.04 -10.97 15.56
N GLY A 167 0.80 -9.98 15.87
CA GLY A 167 2.14 -9.87 15.30
C GLY A 167 2.24 -8.93 14.10
N VAL A 168 2.54 -9.48 12.92
CA VAL A 168 2.90 -8.72 11.72
C VAL A 168 1.83 -8.92 10.63
N VAL A 169 1.29 -7.81 10.13
CA VAL A 169 0.36 -7.80 9.00
C VAL A 169 1.04 -7.14 7.81
N CYS A 170 1.17 -7.88 6.71
CA CYS A 170 1.75 -7.41 5.46
C CYS A 170 0.69 -7.34 4.37
N LYS A 171 0.78 -6.32 3.51
CA LYS A 171 -0.05 -6.25 2.30
C LYS A 171 0.71 -5.55 1.18
N SER A 172 0.53 -6.11 -0.01
CA SER A 172 1.23 -5.72 -1.23
C SER A 172 0.33 -4.91 -2.15
N PHE A 173 0.91 -3.89 -2.79
CA PHE A 173 0.23 -3.00 -3.71
C PHE A 173 1.04 -2.79 -4.97
N GLN A 174 0.33 -2.65 -6.08
CA GLN A 174 0.87 -2.05 -7.28
C GLN A 174 0.65 -0.55 -7.25
N TYR A 175 1.67 0.19 -7.64
CA TYR A 175 1.60 1.65 -7.74
C TYR A 175 2.23 2.14 -9.04
N THR A 176 1.76 3.32 -9.46
CA THR A 176 2.33 4.06 -10.59
C THR A 176 2.51 5.51 -10.17
N ILE A 177 3.69 6.06 -10.40
CA ILE A 177 4.04 7.47 -10.19
C ILE A 177 4.46 8.04 -11.55
N LYS A 178 3.87 9.16 -11.97
CA LYS A 178 4.22 9.79 -13.24
C LYS A 178 5.52 10.60 -13.14
N SER A 179 5.78 11.22 -11.99
CA SER A 179 7.01 11.94 -11.71
C SER A 179 8.21 10.99 -11.59
N SER A 180 9.43 11.55 -11.61
CA SER A 180 10.66 10.78 -11.41
C SER A 180 10.76 10.12 -10.02
N SER A 181 10.05 10.65 -9.03
CA SER A 181 9.96 10.12 -7.67
C SER A 181 8.62 10.49 -7.05
N GLY A 182 8.20 9.70 -6.06
CA GLY A 182 7.00 9.96 -5.26
C GLY A 182 7.30 9.82 -3.77
N THR A 183 6.34 10.18 -2.94
CA THR A 183 6.45 10.05 -1.48
C THR A 183 5.39 9.10 -0.98
N LEU A 184 5.83 7.99 -0.39
CA LEU A 184 4.98 7.01 0.25
C LEU A 184 4.87 7.36 1.73
N SER A 185 3.65 7.33 2.26
CA SER A 185 3.36 7.53 3.67
C SER A 185 2.57 6.37 4.23
N VAL A 186 2.94 5.96 5.44
CA VAL A 186 2.22 5.04 6.30
C VAL A 186 1.97 5.74 7.62
N VAL A 187 0.72 5.82 8.05
CA VAL A 187 0.33 6.35 9.36
C VAL A 187 -0.58 5.33 10.04
N VAL A 188 -0.44 5.18 11.35
CA VAL A 188 -1.22 4.22 12.14
C VAL A 188 -1.99 4.98 13.20
N TYR A 189 -3.30 4.75 13.21
CA TYR A 189 -4.23 5.34 14.18
C TYR A 189 -4.94 4.25 15.00
N ASP A 190 -5.39 4.61 16.20
CA ASP A 190 -6.33 3.79 16.97
C ASP A 190 -7.77 3.98 16.43
N TYR A 191 -8.73 3.21 16.94
CA TYR A 191 -10.15 3.36 16.56
C TYR A 191 -10.77 4.70 17.01
N LYS A 192 -10.09 5.44 17.88
CA LYS A 192 -10.44 6.81 18.27
C LYS A 192 -9.72 7.84 17.40
N GLN A 193 -9.10 7.42 16.30
CA GLN A 193 -8.39 8.26 15.33
C GLN A 193 -7.17 8.98 15.90
N ARG A 194 -6.59 8.51 17.00
CA ARG A 194 -5.37 9.07 17.60
C ARG A 194 -4.14 8.29 17.17
N PRO A 195 -2.96 8.90 17.06
CA PRO A 195 -1.75 8.19 16.65
C PRO A 195 -1.52 6.95 17.52
N PHE A 196 -1.29 5.82 16.87
CA PHE A 196 -1.09 4.54 17.54
C PHE A 196 0.31 4.02 17.24
N GLN A 197 1.13 3.93 18.29
CA GLN A 197 2.50 3.47 18.15
C GLN A 197 2.54 1.95 17.94
N VAL A 198 3.16 1.54 16.84
CA VAL A 198 3.45 0.15 16.52
C VAL A 198 4.91 -0.18 16.82
N GLN A 199 5.23 -1.47 16.98
CA GLN A 199 6.62 -1.92 17.17
C GLN A 199 7.47 -1.64 15.93
N GLY A 200 6.88 -1.73 14.73
CA GLY A 200 7.57 -1.28 13.53
C GLY A 200 6.71 -1.22 12.27
N ILE A 201 7.19 -0.40 11.34
CA ILE A 201 6.68 -0.28 9.98
C ILE A 201 7.81 -0.71 9.05
N ARG A 202 7.54 -1.68 8.17
CA ARG A 202 8.50 -2.18 7.17
C ARG A 202 7.94 -1.97 5.78
N ILE A 203 8.77 -1.47 4.88
CA ILE A 203 8.44 -1.19 3.49
C ILE A 203 9.46 -1.91 2.62
N SER A 204 8.98 -2.84 1.81
CA SER A 204 9.78 -3.62 0.87
C SER A 204 9.40 -3.24 -0.55
N MET A 205 10.37 -2.81 -1.36
CA MET A 205 10.18 -2.38 -2.75
C MET A 205 11.36 -2.87 -3.58
N ASN A 206 11.15 -3.77 -4.55
CA ASN A 206 12.15 -4.21 -5.55
C ASN A 206 13.63 -4.02 -5.13
N ASN A 207 14.17 -4.97 -4.35
CA ASN A 207 15.55 -4.98 -3.82
C ASN A 207 15.91 -3.87 -2.80
N GLN A 208 14.98 -2.99 -2.44
CA GLN A 208 15.11 -2.06 -1.33
C GLN A 208 14.24 -2.51 -0.15
N TYR A 209 14.81 -2.41 1.04
CA TYR A 209 14.12 -2.64 2.30
C TYR A 209 14.33 -1.43 3.20
N ARG A 210 13.24 -0.96 3.80
CA ARG A 210 13.22 0.21 4.67
C ARG A 210 12.35 -0.09 5.88
N SER A 211 12.80 0.27 7.07
CA SER A 211 12.02 0.05 8.29
C SER A 211 12.22 1.16 9.31
N MET A 212 11.18 1.36 10.11
CA MET A 212 11.18 2.25 11.27
C MET A 212 10.55 1.52 12.46
N SER A 213 11.15 1.60 13.63
CA SER A 213 10.67 0.95 14.85
C SER A 213 10.09 1.95 15.83
N ASN A 214 9.20 1.49 16.72
CA ASN A 214 8.59 2.30 17.79
C ASN A 214 8.03 3.62 17.27
N THR A 215 7.20 3.54 16.23
CA THR A 215 6.66 4.72 15.56
C THR A 215 5.17 4.56 15.28
N TYR A 216 4.46 5.66 15.08
CA TYR A 216 3.09 5.68 14.57
C TYR A 216 3.03 6.06 13.09
N ASN A 217 4.12 6.59 12.52
CA ASN A 217 4.21 6.97 11.13
C ASN A 217 5.55 6.60 10.51
N TYR A 218 5.56 6.39 9.20
CA TYR A 218 6.78 6.25 8.44
C TYR A 218 6.54 6.67 6.99
N SER A 219 7.40 7.55 6.48
CA SER A 219 7.32 8.01 5.10
C SER A 219 8.70 7.97 4.44
N THR A 220 8.70 7.64 3.15
CA THR A 220 9.91 7.50 2.35
C THR A 220 9.70 7.98 0.93
N ILE A 221 10.76 8.52 0.35
CA ILE A 221 10.82 8.82 -1.08
C ILE A 221 11.05 7.50 -1.81
N ILE A 222 10.31 7.29 -2.90
CA ILE A 222 10.37 6.09 -3.72
C ILE A 222 10.55 6.48 -5.18
N ASP A 223 11.25 5.63 -5.93
CA ASP A 223 11.52 5.88 -7.34
C ASP A 223 10.24 5.77 -8.17
N GLY A 224 10.00 6.79 -8.99
CA GLY A 224 8.94 6.77 -9.98
C GLY A 224 9.32 6.02 -11.25
N ASN A 225 8.50 6.18 -12.28
CA ASN A 225 8.57 5.51 -13.57
C ASN A 225 8.29 3.99 -13.49
N ASP A 226 7.35 3.56 -14.34
CA ASP A 226 6.79 2.20 -14.43
C ASP A 226 5.90 1.74 -13.26
N VAL A 227 5.08 0.72 -13.54
CA VAL A 227 4.28 0.03 -12.52
C VAL A 227 5.22 -0.78 -11.64
N LYS A 228 5.21 -0.49 -10.34
CA LYS A 228 6.05 -1.17 -9.34
C LYS A 228 5.19 -1.80 -8.25
N LYS A 229 5.79 -2.71 -7.49
CA LYS A 229 5.17 -3.34 -6.32
C LYS A 229 5.82 -2.82 -5.04
N VAL A 230 5.00 -2.53 -4.04
CA VAL A 230 5.43 -2.25 -2.68
C VAL A 230 4.68 -3.15 -1.72
N GLU A 231 5.40 -3.74 -0.78
CA GLU A 231 4.81 -4.43 0.35
C GLU A 231 5.02 -3.58 1.59
N VAL A 232 3.94 -3.37 2.35
CA VAL A 232 3.98 -2.69 3.64
C VAL A 232 3.56 -3.67 4.73
N CYS A 233 4.40 -3.78 5.75
CA CYS A 233 4.15 -4.58 6.93
C CYS A 233 4.08 -3.71 8.18
N LEU A 234 3.07 -3.96 9.01
CA LEU A 234 2.89 -3.34 10.32
C LEU A 234 3.09 -4.41 11.39
N ASP A 235 3.99 -4.15 12.32
CA ASP A 235 4.29 -4.99 13.48
C ASP A 235 3.75 -4.30 14.73
N TYR A 236 2.63 -4.76 15.27
CA TYR A 236 1.87 -4.05 16.30
C TYR A 236 1.89 -4.77 17.67
N GLY A 237 2.53 -5.94 17.74
CA GLY A 237 2.91 -6.62 18.99
C GLY A 237 1.79 -7.12 19.93
N SER A 238 0.57 -6.58 19.84
CA SER A 238 -0.56 -6.86 20.74
C SER A 238 -1.90 -6.81 20.01
N LYS A 239 -2.95 -7.46 20.51
CA LYS A 239 -4.33 -7.43 19.94
C LYS A 239 -5.06 -6.09 20.05
N THR A 240 -4.34 -4.98 20.19
CA THR A 240 -5.02 -3.68 20.22
C THR A 240 -5.47 -3.35 18.82
N PRO A 241 -6.77 -3.08 18.62
CA PRO A 241 -7.29 -2.86 17.29
C PRO A 241 -6.73 -1.50 16.81
N PHE A 242 -6.18 -1.47 15.60
CA PHE A 242 -5.62 -0.29 14.94
C PHE A 242 -6.11 -0.16 13.51
N ILE A 243 -5.87 1.00 12.91
CA ILE A 243 -6.14 1.30 11.50
C ILE A 243 -4.83 1.77 10.89
N GLY A 244 -4.20 0.91 10.09
CA GLY A 244 -3.09 1.29 9.24
C GLY A 244 -3.62 2.08 8.04
N MET A 245 -2.98 3.17 7.69
CA MET A 245 -3.32 4.01 6.55
C MET A 245 -2.10 4.18 5.66
N PHE A 246 -2.30 4.02 4.37
CA PHE A 246 -1.27 4.16 3.35
C PHE A 246 -1.72 5.12 2.28
N SER A 247 -0.81 5.98 1.87
CA SER A 247 -1.03 6.92 0.78
C SER A 247 0.25 7.15 -0.01
N LEU A 248 0.08 7.54 -1.28
CA LEU A 248 1.17 7.82 -2.18
C LEU A 248 0.96 9.17 -2.86
N LEU A 249 2.00 10.01 -2.85
CA LEU A 249 2.03 11.26 -3.60
C LEU A 249 2.85 11.12 -4.88
N ASP A 250 2.35 11.72 -5.96
CA ASP A 250 3.08 11.88 -7.20
C ASP A 250 3.99 13.12 -7.10
N GLY A 251 5.25 12.88 -6.76
CA GLY A 251 6.23 13.93 -6.48
C GLY A 251 6.83 13.86 -5.07
N THR A 252 7.81 14.73 -4.84
CA THR A 252 8.46 14.91 -3.54
C THR A 252 8.45 16.38 -3.15
N TYR A 253 8.29 16.64 -1.86
CA TYR A 253 8.23 18.00 -1.31
C TYR A 253 9.61 18.46 -0.85
N GLY A 254 10.14 19.59 -1.32
CA GLY A 254 11.40 20.16 -0.82
C GLY A 254 11.92 21.28 -1.69
#